data_AF-A0A7K3LWR2-F1
#
_entry.id   AF-A0A7K3LWR2-F1
#
_cell.length_a   1.000
_cell.length_b   1.000
_cell.length_c   1.000
_cell.angle_alpha   90.00
_cell.angle_beta   90.00
_cell.angle_gamma   90.00
#
_symmetry.space_group_name_H-M   'P 1'
#
loop_
_entity.id
_entity.type
_entity.pdbx_description
1 polymer ?
#
loop_
_entity_poly.entity_id
_entity_poly.type
_entity_poly.pdbx_seq_one_letter_code
_entity_poly.pdbx_strand_id
1 'polypeptide(L)' 'MGAVSWWHWLILLVVIAVIAAVVGGIVLVARSASAAQRTQAGPPPGWYPDPGNPARSRYWDGMRWTGHESSGP' A
#
# COMPACT_ATOMS: atom_id res chain seq x y z
N MET A 1 19.91 9.57 43.87
CA MET A 1 19.03 9.11 42.78
C MET A 1 17.63 9.66 43.03
N GLY A 2 17.31 10.82 42.45
CA GLY A 2 16.00 11.45 42.63
C GLY A 2 14.92 10.56 42.02
N ALA A 3 14.07 9.98 42.86
CA ALA A 3 13.00 9.10 42.43
C ALA A 3 12.07 9.87 41.47
N VAL A 4 11.82 9.29 40.30
CA VAL A 4 10.90 9.80 39.28
C VAL A 4 9.55 10.07 39.98
N SER A 5 9.23 11.35 40.19
CA SER A 5 8.06 11.71 40.98
C SER A 5 6.78 11.24 40.28
N TRP A 6 5.73 10.98 41.06
CA TRP A 6 4.40 10.58 40.59
C TRP A 6 3.88 11.42 39.39
N TRP A 7 4.25 12.70 39.34
CA TRP A 7 3.93 13.61 38.24
C TRP A 7 4.52 13.19 36.88
N HIS A 8 5.71 12.60 36.86
CA HIS A 8 6.34 12.08 35.64
C HIS A 8 5.61 10.85 35.10
N TRP A 9 5.01 10.04 35.97
CA TRP A 9 4.15 8.93 35.56
C TRP A 9 2.88 9.44 34.86
N LEU A 10 2.27 10.51 35.38
CA LEU A 10 1.14 11.17 34.71
C LEU A 10 1.54 11.74 33.34
N ILE A 11 2.68 12.43 33.26
CA ILE A 11 3.21 12.94 31.98
C ILE A 11 3.46 11.80 31.00
N LEU A 12 4.08 10.71 31.45
CA LEU A 12 4.40 9.57 30.61
C LEU A 12 3.13 8.90 30.05
N LEU A 13 2.08 8.76 30.87
CA LEU A 13 0.78 8.26 30.42
C LEU A 13 0.14 9.17 29.36
N VAL A 14 0.18 10.49 29.55
CA VAL A 14 -0.34 11.45 28.57
C VAL A 14 0.45 11.37 27.26
N VAL A 15 1.78 11.29 27.33
CA VAL A 15 2.64 11.15 26.15
C VAL A 15 2.32 9.86 25.39
N ILE A 16 2.17 8.73 26.08
CA ILE A 16 1.78 7.46 25.46
C ILE A 16 0.40 7.58 24.79
N ALA A 17 -0.58 8.19 25.46
CA ALA A 17 -1.91 8.39 24.90
C ALA A 17 -1.89 9.27 23.64
N VAL A 18 -1.10 10.34 23.64
CA VAL A 18 -0.91 11.21 22.47
C VAL A 18 -0.25 10.45 21.33
N ILE A 19 0.82 9.70 21.60
CA ILE A 19 1.49 8.87 20.59
C ILE A 19 0.50 7.84 20.02
N ALA A 20 -0.26 7.15 20.87
CA ALA A 20 -1.26 6.18 20.44
C ALA A 20 -2.37 6.82 19.59
N ALA A 21 -2.82 8.02 19.94
CA ALA A 21 -3.82 8.77 19.18
C ALA A 21 -3.28 9.21 17.81
N VAL A 22 -2.04 9.70 17.76
CA VAL A 22 -1.36 10.08 16.52
C VAL A 22 -1.16 8.86 15.61
N VAL A 23 -0.63 7.77 16.16
CA VAL A 23 -0.45 6.50 15.42
C VAL A 23 -1.79 5.96 14.96
N GLY A 24 -2.80 5.93 15.83
CA GLY A 24 -4.16 5.49 15.48
C GLY A 24 -4.81 6.34 14.40
N GLY A 25 -4.61 7.66 14.44
CA GLY A 25 -5.04 8.61 13.41
C GLY A 25 -4.34 8.39 12.07
N ILE A 26 -3.01 8.22 12.08
CA ILE A 26 -2.23 7.91 10.88
C ILE A 26 -2.69 6.58 10.27
N VAL A 27 -2.84 5.53 11.08
CA VAL A 27 -3.36 4.24 10.64
C VAL A 27 -4.78 4.37 10.10
N LEU A 28 -5.63 5.21 10.72
CA LEU A 28 -7.00 5.47 10.26
C LEU A 28 -7.03 6.12 8.87
N VAL A 29 -6.12 7.05 8.58
CA VAL A 29 -6.02 7.71 7.26
C VAL A 29 -5.38 6.77 6.22
N ALA A 30 -4.38 5.99 6.62
CA ALA A 30 -3.72 5.04 5.73
C ALA A 30 -4.64 3.90 5.27
N ARG A 31 -5.51 3.37 6.15
CA ARG A 31 -6.49 2.34 5.77
C ARG A 31 -7.50 2.84 4.72
N SER A 32 -7.91 4.10 4.79
CA SER A 32 -8.78 4.71 3.77
C SER A 32 -8.08 4.87 2.42
N ALA A 33 -6.81 5.28 2.40
CA ALA A 33 -6.03 5.37 1.17
C ALA A 33 -5.76 3.99 0.55
N SER A 34 -5.58 2.97 1.38
CA SER A 34 -5.33 1.59 0.94
C SER A 34 -6.55 0.97 0.24
N ALA A 35 -7.78 1.31 0.67
CA ALA A 35 -9.00 0.83 0.03
C ALA A 35 -9.13 1.36 -1.41
N ALA A 36 -8.79 2.64 -1.63
CA ALA A 36 -8.76 3.24 -2.96
C ALA A 36 -7.64 2.67 -3.86
N GLN A 37 -6.48 2.33 -3.28
CA GLN A 37 -5.38 1.71 -4.01
C GLN A 37 -5.74 0.31 -4.54
N ARG A 38 -6.61 -0.45 -3.86
CA ARG A 38 -7.10 -1.74 -4.36
C ARG A 38 -8.05 -1.61 -5.55
N THR A 39 -8.58 -0.42 -5.82
CA THR A 39 -9.52 -0.17 -6.93
C THR A 39 -8.85 0.39 -8.18
N GLN A 40 -7.53 0.59 -8.18
CA GLN A 40 -6.79 0.73 -9.42
C GLN A 40 -6.71 -0.65 -10.09
N ALA A 41 -7.87 -1.13 -10.55
CA ALA A 41 -7.98 -2.28 -11.42
C ALA A 41 -7.07 -1.98 -12.61
N GLY A 42 -6.10 -2.85 -12.84
CA GLY A 42 -5.22 -2.74 -13.99
C GLY A 42 -6.02 -2.77 -15.30
N PRO A 43 -5.33 -2.73 -16.45
CA PRO A 43 -5.98 -2.99 -17.73
C PRO A 43 -6.86 -4.25 -17.65
N PRO A 44 -8.01 -4.28 -18.33
CA PRO A 44 -8.80 -5.51 -18.39
C PRO A 44 -7.96 -6.66 -18.99
N PRO A 45 -8.33 -7.92 -18.74
CA PRO A 45 -7.63 -9.05 -19.32
C PRO A 45 -7.61 -8.97 -20.86
N GLY A 46 -6.45 -9.13 -21.48
CA GLY A 46 -6.28 -8.95 -22.93
C GLY A 46 -4.84 -9.00 -23.41
N TRP A 47 -4.66 -8.87 -24.73
CA TRP A 47 -3.35 -8.78 -25.37
C TRP A 47 -2.86 -7.33 -25.38
N TYR A 48 -1.65 -7.11 -24.90
CA TYR A 48 -1.03 -5.80 -24.87
C TYR A 48 0.41 -5.87 -25.41
N PRO A 49 0.93 -4.81 -26.04
CA PRO A 49 2.31 -4.78 -26.54
C PRO A 49 3.33 -4.95 -25.42
N ASP A 50 4.36 -5.75 -25.65
CA ASP A 50 5.48 -5.91 -24.72
C ASP A 50 6.37 -4.65 -24.75
N PRO A 51 6.60 -3.96 -23.62
CA PRO A 51 7.50 -2.80 -23.55
C PRO A 51 8.93 -3.12 -23.98
N GLY A 52 9.38 -4.37 -23.82
CA GLY A 52 10.71 -4.81 -24.21
C GLY A 52 10.84 -5.15 -25.70
N ASN A 53 9.72 -5.46 -26.37
CA ASN A 53 9.70 -5.74 -27.80
C ASN A 53 8.29 -5.46 -28.39
N PRO A 54 8.06 -4.26 -28.97
CA PRO A 54 6.74 -3.89 -29.48
C PRO A 54 6.22 -4.75 -30.63
N ALA A 55 7.06 -5.61 -31.23
CA ALA A 55 6.65 -6.59 -32.24
C ALA A 55 5.94 -7.82 -31.62
N ARG A 56 5.91 -7.93 -30.29
CA ARG A 56 5.30 -9.04 -29.56
C ARG A 56 4.19 -8.51 -28.66
N SER A 57 3.11 -9.27 -28.58
CA SER A 57 2.04 -9.04 -27.61
C SER A 57 2.15 -10.05 -26.47
N ARG A 58 1.93 -9.59 -25.24
CA ARG A 58 1.86 -10.44 -24.05
C ARG A 58 0.45 -10.40 -23.48
N TYR A 59 -0.02 -11.52 -22.95
CA TYR A 59 -1.37 -11.57 -22.37
C TYR A 59 -1.36 -11.10 -20.91
N TRP A 60 -2.19 -10.11 -20.60
CA TRP A 60 -2.47 -9.61 -19.26
C TRP A 60 -3.74 -10.27 -18.72
N ASP A 61 -3.73 -10.79 -17.50
CA ASP A 61 -4.89 -11.47 -16.88
C ASP A 61 -5.75 -10.57 -15.98
N GLY A 62 -5.44 -9.27 -15.92
CA GLY A 62 -6.07 -8.30 -15.01
C GLY A 62 -5.27 -8.04 -13.72
N MET A 63 -4.33 -8.92 -13.37
CA MET A 63 -3.49 -8.79 -12.17
C MET A 63 -1.98 -8.85 -12.49
N ARG A 64 -1.59 -9.64 -13.48
CA ARG A 64 -0.20 -9.88 -13.88
C ARG A 64 -0.10 -10.21 -15.37
N TRP A 65 1.11 -10.03 -15.91
CA TRP A 65 1.44 -10.54 -17.23
C TRP A 65 1.64 -12.05 -17.18
N THR A 66 0.93 -12.79 -18.02
CA THR A 66 1.08 -14.25 -18.14
C THR A 66 2.30 -14.61 -19.00
N GLY A 67 2.63 -15.89 -19.09
CA GLY A 67 3.68 -16.40 -19.99
C GLY A 67 3.24 -16.51 -21.45
N HIS A 68 1.98 -16.20 -21.77
CA HIS A 68 1.50 -16.27 -23.15
C HIS A 68 1.97 -15.06 -23.94
N GLU A 69 2.66 -15.35 -25.03
CA GLU A 69 3.18 -14.39 -25.99
C GLU A 69 2.64 -14.74 -27.38
N SER A 70 2.21 -13.72 -28.11
CA SER A 70 1.81 -13.84 -29.50
C SER A 70 2.76 -12.98 -30.32
N SER A 71 3.44 -13.61 -31.26
CA SER A 71 4.01 -12.92 -32.42
C SER A 71 2.88 -12.66 -33.41
N GLY A 72 2.74 -11.43 -33.90
CA GLY A 72 1.84 -11.15 -35.01
C GLY A 72 2.19 -12.01 -36.23
N PRO A 73 1.22 -12.24 -37.15
CA PRO A 73 1.44 -13.00 -38.38
C PRO A 73 2.52 -12.39 -39.28
#